data_AF-A0A4D9E421-F1
#
_entry.id   AF-A0A4D9E421-F1
#
_cell.length_a   1.000
_cell.length_b   1.000
_cell.length_c   1.000
_cell.angle_alpha   90.00
_cell.angle_beta   90.00
_cell.angle_gamma   90.00
#
_symmetry.space_group_name_H-M   'P 1'
#
loop_
_entity.id
_entity.type
_entity.pdbx_description
1 polymer ?
#
loop_
_entity_poly.entity_id
_entity_poly.type
_entity_poly.pdbx_seq_one_letter_code
_entity_poly.pdbx_strand_id
1 'polypeptide(L)'
;MESQVRQNFHAECEAAVNRLVNLECYASYVYLSMSYYFEQDDVALRHMAQFLKVQSHEQKEHAEKFLTYQNKRGGSIVLQDIKKPEQDEWGNSLEALQCALKLEKTEPSPAGPAQAGLSGTYSPLYTVMLLGGS
;
A
#
# COMPACT_ATOMS: atom_id res chain seq x y z
N MET A 1 -11.10 27.39 -5.05
CA MET A 1 -10.24 28.28 -4.26
C MET A 1 -8.91 27.56 -4.10
N GLU A 2 -7.80 28.17 -4.49
CA GLU A 2 -6.49 27.52 -4.33
C GLU A 2 -6.01 27.63 -2.88
N SER A 3 -5.37 26.56 -2.39
CA SER A 3 -4.84 26.50 -1.04
C SER A 3 -3.65 27.46 -0.87
N GLN A 4 -3.63 28.22 0.22
CA GLN A 4 -2.56 29.19 0.51
C GLN A 4 -1.19 28.53 0.70
N VAL A 5 -1.16 27.25 1.08
CA VAL A 5 0.08 26.49 1.32
C VAL A 5 0.60 25.79 0.05
N ARG A 6 -0.13 25.88 -1.07
CA ARG A 6 0.25 25.20 -2.30
C ARG A 6 1.41 25.92 -2.99
N GLN A 7 2.58 25.28 -2.98
CA GLN A 7 3.79 25.77 -3.66
C GLN A 7 4.46 24.65 -4.45
N ASN A 8 4.73 24.89 -5.74
CA ASN A 8 5.36 23.95 -6.66
C ASN A 8 4.75 22.53 -6.59
N PHE A 9 3.42 22.44 -6.61
CA PHE A 9 2.69 21.18 -6.58
C PHE A 9 1.76 21.12 -7.79
N HIS A 10 2.19 20.44 -8.84
CA HIS A 10 1.47 20.39 -10.10
C HIS A 10 0.17 19.57 -9.97
N ALA A 11 -0.86 19.91 -10.75
CA ALA A 11 -2.15 19.21 -10.72
C ALA A 11 -2.01 17.71 -11.04
N GLU A 12 -1.06 17.35 -11.91
CA GLU A 12 -0.76 15.96 -12.22
C GLU A 12 -0.18 15.20 -11.01
N CYS A 13 0.66 15.85 -10.20
CA CYS A 13 1.19 15.25 -8.97
C CYS A 13 0.08 15.01 -7.95
N GLU A 14 -0.81 15.99 -7.76
CA GLU A 14 -1.98 15.85 -6.90
C GLU A 14 -2.88 14.69 -7.34
N ALA A 15 -3.18 14.62 -8.65
CA ALA A 15 -3.96 13.53 -9.20
C ALA A 15 -3.26 12.18 -9.07
N ALA A 16 -1.93 12.12 -9.22
CA ALA A 16 -1.15 10.91 -9.03
C ALA A 16 -1.17 10.43 -7.57
N VAL A 17 -1.05 11.34 -6.59
CA VAL A 17 -1.15 11.01 -5.16
C VAL A 17 -2.55 10.44 -4.83
N ASN A 18 -3.63 11.03 -5.35
CA ASN A 18 -4.98 10.48 -5.16
C ASN A 18 -5.13 9.07 -5.77
N ARG A 19 -4.50 8.81 -6.92
CA ARG A 19 -4.46 7.46 -7.52
C ARG A 19 -3.66 6.48 -6.66
N LEU A 20 -2.50 6.88 -6.16
CA LEU A 20 -1.68 6.07 -5.27
C LEU A 20 -2.45 5.68 -4.01
N VAL A 21 -3.12 6.63 -3.34
CA VAL A 21 -3.96 6.34 -2.18
C VAL A 21 -4.97 5.23 -2.48
N ASN A 22 -5.61 5.26 -3.65
CA ASN A 22 -6.58 4.24 -4.02
C ASN A 22 -5.92 2.88 -4.30
N LEU A 23 -4.72 2.86 -4.88
CA LEU A 23 -3.94 1.63 -5.12
C LEU A 23 -3.52 0.98 -3.80
N GLU A 24 -2.96 1.76 -2.87
CA GLU A 24 -2.54 1.29 -1.54
C GLU A 24 -3.73 0.74 -0.72
N CYS A 25 -4.88 1.44 -0.78
CA CYS A 25 -6.12 0.96 -0.19
C CYS A 25 -6.62 -0.35 -0.83
N TYR A 26 -6.51 -0.48 -2.15
CA TYR A 26 -6.84 -1.71 -2.86
C TYR A 26 -5.91 -2.85 -2.47
N ALA A 27 -4.61 -2.60 -2.38
CA ALA A 27 -3.64 -3.61 -1.97
C ALA A 27 -3.87 -4.06 -0.53
N SER A 28 -4.14 -3.12 0.38
CA SER A 28 -4.57 -3.42 1.76
C SER A 28 -5.80 -4.35 1.77
N TYR A 29 -6.78 -4.10 0.91
CA TYR A 29 -8.00 -4.90 0.83
C TYR A 29 -7.75 -6.31 0.26
N VAL A 30 -6.88 -6.44 -0.74
CA VAL A 30 -6.43 -7.72 -1.29
C VAL A 30 -5.71 -8.54 -0.23
N TYR A 31 -4.74 -7.95 0.48
CA TYR A 31 -4.02 -8.63 1.56
C TYR A 31 -4.94 -9.06 2.70
N LEU A 32 -5.96 -8.23 3.02
CA LEU A 32 -6.97 -8.57 4.00
C LEU A 32 -7.78 -9.80 3.57
N SER A 33 -8.22 -9.85 2.31
CA SER A 33 -8.92 -11.00 1.75
C SER A 33 -8.08 -12.27 1.81
N MET A 34 -6.80 -12.20 1.40
CA MET A 34 -5.88 -13.33 1.52
C MET A 34 -5.73 -13.80 2.96
N SER A 35 -5.56 -12.87 3.89
CA SER A 35 -5.37 -13.17 5.32
C SER A 35 -6.53 -13.98 5.88
N TYR A 36 -7.76 -13.52 5.65
CA TYR A 36 -8.96 -14.20 6.15
C TYR A 36 -9.24 -15.53 5.44
N TYR A 37 -8.85 -15.69 4.18
CA TYR A 37 -8.90 -16.99 3.51
C TYR A 37 -7.99 -18.03 4.19
N PHE A 38 -6.75 -17.68 4.51
CA PHE A 38 -5.84 -18.60 5.21
C PHE A 38 -6.22 -18.86 6.68
N GLU A 39 -7.12 -18.06 7.25
CA GLU A 39 -7.68 -18.24 8.60
C GLU A 39 -8.90 -19.18 8.62
N GLN A 40 -9.49 -19.52 7.47
CA GLN A 40 -10.59 -20.47 7.36
C GLN A 40 -10.21 -21.83 7.94
N ASP A 41 -11.19 -22.56 8.50
CA ASP A 41 -10.97 -23.80 9.24
C ASP A 41 -10.52 -24.97 8.37
N ASP A 42 -10.86 -24.96 7.09
CA ASP A 42 -10.46 -25.93 6.07
C ASP A 42 -9.07 -25.64 5.46
N VAL A 43 -8.56 -24.41 5.57
CA VAL A 43 -7.20 -24.02 5.13
C VAL A 43 -6.21 -24.01 6.31
N ALA A 44 -6.57 -23.35 7.42
CA ALA A 44 -5.91 -23.33 8.72
C ALA A 44 -4.41 -22.95 8.75
N LEU A 45 -3.94 -22.09 7.83
CA LEU A 45 -2.54 -21.65 7.75
C LEU A 45 -2.31 -20.34 8.52
N ARG A 46 -2.42 -20.39 9.85
CA ARG A 46 -2.42 -19.21 10.74
C ARG A 46 -1.23 -18.26 10.58
N HIS A 47 -0.01 -18.78 10.40
CA HIS A 47 1.17 -17.92 10.21
C HIS A 47 1.14 -17.17 8.88
N MET A 48 0.58 -17.79 7.84
CA MET A 48 0.38 -17.14 6.55
C MET A 48 -0.69 -16.04 6.67
N ALA A 49 -1.81 -16.36 7.33
CA ALA A 49 -2.85 -15.39 7.63
C ALA A 49 -2.31 -14.18 8.40
N GLN A 50 -1.49 -14.41 9.44
CA GLN A 50 -0.87 -13.34 10.22
C GLN A 50 0.10 -12.49 9.39
N PHE A 51 0.95 -13.11 8.57
CA PHE A 51 1.87 -12.40 7.68
C PHE A 51 1.10 -11.44 6.74
N LEU A 52 0.07 -11.94 6.08
CA LEU A 52 -0.75 -11.15 5.16
C LEU A 52 -1.54 -10.05 5.87
N LYS A 53 -1.95 -10.28 7.12
CA LYS A 53 -2.61 -9.26 7.95
C LYS A 53 -1.67 -8.09 8.24
N VAL A 54 -0.39 -8.36 8.53
CA VAL A 54 0.62 -7.32 8.70
C VAL A 54 0.81 -6.55 7.40
N GLN A 55 0.92 -7.23 6.26
CA GLN A 55 1.01 -6.56 4.94
C GLN A 55 -0.21 -5.67 4.65
N SER A 56 -1.43 -6.14 4.96
CA SER A 56 -2.64 -5.32 4.84
C SER A 56 -2.58 -4.03 5.65
N HIS A 57 -2.05 -4.11 6.88
CA HIS A 57 -1.87 -2.94 7.74
C HIS A 57 -0.80 -1.99 7.20
N GLU A 58 0.34 -2.51 6.72
CA GLU A 58 1.42 -1.71 6.14
C GLU A 58 0.93 -0.88 4.94
N GLN A 59 0.19 -1.47 4.00
CA GLN A 59 -0.35 -0.74 2.85
C GLN A 59 -1.40 0.31 3.25
N LYS A 60 -2.18 0.03 4.31
CA LYS A 60 -3.09 1.03 4.87
C LYS A 60 -2.32 2.22 5.46
N GLU A 61 -1.21 1.98 6.17
CA GLU A 61 -0.37 3.06 6.66
C GLU A 61 0.27 3.86 5.52
N HIS A 62 0.65 3.22 4.41
CA HIS A 62 1.15 3.92 3.21
C HIS A 62 0.09 4.87 2.64
N ALA A 63 -1.16 4.41 2.49
CA ALA A 63 -2.27 5.26 2.06
C ALA A 63 -2.45 6.49 2.98
N GLU A 64 -2.40 6.29 4.30
CA GLU A 64 -2.51 7.38 5.29
C GLU A 64 -1.35 8.39 5.21
N LYS A 65 -0.13 7.91 4.90
CA LYS A 65 1.05 8.77 4.68
C LYS A 65 0.89 9.61 3.42
N PHE A 66 0.36 9.05 2.34
CA PHE A 66 0.06 9.80 1.12
C PHE A 66 -1.05 10.83 1.32
N LEU A 67 -2.11 10.50 2.06
CA LEU A 67 -3.17 11.45 2.43
C LEU A 67 -2.61 12.62 3.25
N THR A 68 -1.75 12.32 4.22
CA THR A 68 -1.06 13.34 5.03
C THR A 68 -0.19 14.23 4.16
N TYR A 69 0.56 13.65 3.22
CA TYR A 69 1.38 14.38 2.26
C TYR A 69 0.54 15.28 1.34
N GLN A 70 -0.57 14.78 0.80
CA GLN A 70 -1.49 15.53 -0.06
C GLN A 70 -1.96 16.82 0.65
N ASN A 71 -2.42 16.69 1.89
CA ASN A 71 -2.85 17.83 2.70
C ASN A 71 -1.68 18.80 2.98
N LYS A 72 -0.49 18.27 3.30
CA LYS A 72 0.71 19.09 3.54
C LYS A 72 1.12 19.93 2.33
N ARG A 73 0.89 19.44 1.11
CA ARG A 73 1.19 20.17 -0.14
C ARG A 73 0.06 21.10 -0.60
N GLY A 74 -1.04 21.19 0.15
CA GLY A 74 -2.22 21.97 -0.25
C GLY A 74 -2.99 21.35 -1.43
N GLY A 75 -2.86 20.03 -1.61
CA GLY A 75 -3.69 19.25 -2.53
C GLY A 75 -5.04 18.92 -1.91
N SER A 76 -6.00 18.56 -2.77
CA SER A 76 -7.33 18.10 -2.41
C SER A 76 -7.37 16.58 -2.44
N ILE A 77 -7.86 15.98 -1.37
CA ILE A 77 -8.10 14.53 -1.31
C ILE A 77 -9.39 14.22 -2.06
N VAL A 78 -9.31 13.36 -3.06
CA VAL A 78 -10.47 12.85 -3.82
C VAL A 78 -10.44 11.33 -3.76
N LEU A 79 -11.10 10.76 -2.75
CA LEU A 79 -11.22 9.31 -2.59
C LEU A 79 -12.11 8.71 -3.69
N GLN A 80 -11.79 7.48 -4.08
CA GLN A 80 -12.53 6.70 -5.06
C GLN A 80 -13.00 5.39 -4.45
N ASP A 81 -13.84 4.67 -5.19
CA ASP A 81 -14.25 3.32 -4.81
C ASP A 81 -13.04 2.38 -4.77
N ILE A 82 -12.85 1.73 -3.63
CA ILE A 82 -11.93 0.60 -3.53
C ILE A 82 -12.61 -0.60 -4.17
N LYS A 83 -12.07 -1.09 -5.28
CA LYS A 83 -12.61 -2.26 -5.96
C LYS A 83 -12.44 -3.50 -5.10
N LYS A 84 -13.40 -4.41 -5.18
CA LYS A 84 -13.27 -5.77 -4.63
C LYS A 84 -12.05 -6.45 -5.28
N PRO A 85 -11.26 -7.25 -4.53
CA PRO A 85 -10.26 -8.14 -5.11
C PRO A 85 -10.82 -9.00 -6.25
N GLU A 86 -9.99 -9.31 -7.25
CA GLU A 86 -10.40 -10.08 -8.43
C GLU A 86 -10.81 -11.53 -8.11
N GLN A 87 -10.37 -12.05 -6.97
CA GLN A 87 -10.63 -13.41 -6.51
C GLN A 87 -11.01 -13.44 -5.02
N ASP A 88 -11.88 -14.38 -4.65
CA ASP A 88 -12.29 -14.64 -3.26
C ASP A 88 -11.53 -15.83 -2.65
N GLU A 89 -11.00 -16.72 -3.49
CA GLU A 89 -10.21 -17.88 -3.11
C GLU A 89 -8.74 -17.68 -3.52
N TRP A 90 -7.80 -18.11 -2.67
CA TRP A 90 -6.37 -17.85 -2.87
C TRP A 90 -5.52 -19.12 -3.03
N GLY A 91 -6.17 -20.28 -3.13
CA GLY A 91 -5.53 -21.55 -3.38
C GLY A 91 -4.55 -21.93 -2.28
N ASN A 92 -3.32 -22.25 -2.66
CA ASN A 92 -2.23 -22.55 -1.73
C ASN A 92 -1.33 -21.33 -1.50
N SER A 93 -0.43 -21.40 -0.52
CA SER A 93 0.46 -20.29 -0.18
C SER A 93 1.33 -19.81 -1.33
N LEU A 94 1.73 -20.68 -2.27
CA LEU A 94 2.55 -20.29 -3.42
C LEU A 94 1.75 -19.40 -4.38
N GLU A 95 0.52 -19.77 -4.68
CA GLU A 95 -0.37 -18.99 -5.55
C GLU A 95 -0.71 -17.63 -4.96
N ALA A 96 -1.03 -17.59 -3.65
CA ALA A 96 -1.27 -16.34 -2.94
C ALA A 96 -0.04 -15.43 -2.93
N LEU A 97 1.15 -15.97 -2.66
CA LEU A 97 2.40 -15.20 -2.69
C LEU A 97 2.77 -14.72 -4.10
N GLN A 98 2.46 -15.49 -5.14
CA GLN A 98 2.62 -15.04 -6.52
C GLN A 98 1.66 -13.89 -6.86
N CYS A 99 0.43 -13.92 -6.36
CA CYS A 99 -0.50 -12.80 -6.50
C CYS A 99 -0.02 -11.57 -5.74
N ALA A 100 0.42 -11.72 -4.49
CA ALA A 100 1.03 -10.65 -3.71
C ALA A 100 2.23 -10.03 -4.44
N LEU A 101 3.13 -10.85 -4.98
CA LEU A 101 4.28 -10.35 -5.74
C LEU A 101 3.88 -9.58 -7.01
N LYS A 102 2.79 -9.98 -7.69
CA LYS A 102 2.27 -9.24 -8.86
C LYS A 102 1.66 -7.91 -8.43
N LEU A 103 0.97 -7.88 -7.29
CA LEU A 103 0.38 -6.68 -6.71
C LEU A 103 1.47 -5.65 -6.41
N GLU A 104 2.51 -6.03 -5.67
CA GLU A 104 3.67 -5.17 -5.33
C GLU A 104 4.40 -4.63 -6.57
N LYS A 105 4.47 -5.41 -7.65
CA LYS A 105 5.06 -4.94 -8.92
C LYS A 105 4.19 -3.93 -9.67
N THR A 106 2.89 -3.96 -9.41
CA THR A 106 1.92 -3.05 -10.02
C THR A 106 1.79 -1.77 -9.19
N GLU A 107 2.09 -1.83 -7.89
CA GLU A 107 2.25 -0.65 -7.05
C GLU A 107 3.44 0.18 -7.56
N PRO A 108 3.27 1.49 -7.81
CA PRO A 108 4.37 2.37 -8.15
C PRO A 108 5.22 2.58 -6.90
N SER A 109 6.13 1.65 -6.61
CA SER A 109 7.09 1.83 -5.53
C SER A 109 7.89 3.12 -5.77
N PRO A 110 7.89 4.08 -4.83
CA PRO A 110 8.71 5.28 -4.95
C PRO A 110 10.21 4.96 -4.82
N ALA A 111 10.55 3.73 -4.40
CA ALA A 111 11.90 3.18 -4.46
C ALA A 111 12.01 2.22 -5.65
N GLY A 112 13.04 2.37 -6.49
CA GLY A 112 13.33 1.42 -7.57
C GLY A 112 13.46 -0.04 -7.10
N PRO A 113 13.67 -0.99 -8.03
CA PRO A 113 13.56 -2.42 -7.77
C PRO A 113 14.65 -2.91 -6.81
N ALA A 114 14.38 -2.84 -5.51
CA ALA A 114 15.23 -3.40 -4.47
C ALA A 114 14.43 -3.56 -3.17
N GLN A 115 13.72 -4.68 -3.05
CA GLN A 115 13.77 -5.58 -1.89
C GLN A 115 12.69 -6.68 -2.00
N ALA A 116 12.98 -7.69 -2.82
CA ALA A 116 12.55 -9.05 -2.51
C ALA A 116 13.65 -9.63 -1.60
N GLY A 117 13.54 -9.40 -0.30
CA GLY A 117 14.53 -9.82 0.69
C GLY A 117 13.85 -10.10 2.01
N LEU A 118 13.77 -11.38 2.35
CA LEU A 118 13.22 -11.92 3.59
C LEU A 118 13.86 -11.29 4.84
N SER A 119 13.08 -11.32 5.92
CA SER A 119 13.46 -11.18 7.34
C SER A 119 13.66 -9.76 7.88
N GLY A 120 13.07 -9.53 9.05
CA GLY A 120 12.97 -8.23 9.68
C GLY A 120 14.30 -7.55 9.93
N THR A 121 14.32 -6.25 9.68
CA THR A 121 14.91 -5.19 10.49
C THR A 121 14.83 -3.91 9.64
N TYR A 122 14.23 -2.86 10.22
CA TYR A 122 14.33 -1.45 9.84
C TYR A 122 14.73 -1.13 8.39
N SER A 123 13.75 -0.70 7.58
CA SER A 123 14.04 -0.12 6.26
C SER A 123 14.70 1.27 6.41
N PRO A 124 15.96 1.46 5.99
CA PRO A 124 16.69 2.71 6.13
C PRO A 124 16.22 3.82 5.16
N LEU A 125 15.23 3.55 4.31
CA LEU A 125 14.64 4.54 3.40
C LEU A 125 13.65 5.49 4.10
N TYR A 126 13.23 5.19 5.34
CA TYR A 126 12.47 6.12 6.17
C TYR A 126 13.28 7.34 6.65
N THR A 127 14.61 7.21 6.78
CA THR A 127 15.47 8.27 7.30
C THR A 127 15.61 9.44 6.32
N VAL A 128 15.55 9.18 5.02
CA VAL A 128 15.77 10.22 4.00
C VAL A 128 14.52 11.07 3.77
N MET A 129 13.32 10.56 4.06
CA MET A 129 12.09 11.38 4.04
C MET A 129 11.82 12.14 5.36
N LEU A 130 12.50 11.79 6.46
CA LEU A 130 12.26 12.38 7.79
C LEU A 130 13.32 13.39 8.26
N LEU A 131 14.52 13.40 7.69
CA LEU A 131 15.53 14.42 7.99
C LEU A 131 15.50 15.50 6.90
N GLY A 132 14.81 16.60 7.22
CA GLY A 132 14.69 17.77 6.38
C GLY A 132 16.03 18.20 5.80
N GLY A 133 16.09 18.22 4.47
CA GLY A 133 17.07 19.02 3.75
C GLY A 133 16.73 20.49 3.98
N SER A 134 17.64 21.17 4.67
CA SER A 134 17.71 22.62 4.80
C SER A 134 17.79 23.33 3.45
#